data_AF-A0AAW2KFI2-F1
#
_entry.id   AF-A0AAW2KFI2-F1
#
_cell.length_a   1.000
_cell.length_b   1.000
_cell.length_c   1.000
_cell.angle_alpha   90.00
_cell.angle_beta   90.00
_cell.angle_gamma   90.00
#
_symmetry.space_group_name_H-M   'P 1'
#
loop_
_entity.id
_entity.type
_entity.pdbx_description
1 polymer ?
#
loop_
_entity_poly.entity_id
_entity_poly.type
_entity_poly.pdbx_seq_one_letter_code
_entity_poly.pdbx_strand_id
1 'polypeptide(L)'
;MDCAGSVGSCGYKPRDFATQINLNTSNMWGIVKSIVDLCMKLKEGKYVLVKDPSKPQVRIYDVPQDAFDNDYVEEPLAEEDQVQPPAEDADGGEPNASMNDGEDKETKDEAA
;
A
#
# COMPACT_ATOMS: atom_id res chain seq x y z
N MET A 1 -18.17 -9.92 22.25
CA MET A 1 -16.74 -9.84 21.81
C MET A 1 -16.32 -11.28 21.60
N ASP A 2 -16.71 -11.83 20.46
CA ASP A 2 -16.69 -13.26 20.24
C ASP A 2 -15.68 -13.54 19.14
N CYS A 3 -14.45 -13.77 19.55
CA CYS A 3 -13.39 -14.28 18.68
C CYS A 3 -13.11 -15.71 19.15
N ALA A 4 -13.96 -16.65 18.74
CA ALA A 4 -13.79 -18.06 19.01
C ALA A 4 -13.56 -18.82 17.68
N GLY A 5 -12.40 -19.46 17.55
CA GLY A 5 -12.26 -20.69 16.75
C GLY A 5 -11.38 -20.67 15.49
N SER A 6 -10.97 -19.53 14.96
CA SER A 6 -10.01 -19.46 13.83
C SER A 6 -9.08 -18.27 14.06
N VAL A 7 -7.90 -18.23 13.42
CA VAL A 7 -7.04 -17.02 13.41
C VAL A 7 -7.81 -15.93 12.64
N GLY A 8 -8.73 -15.30 13.35
CA GLY A 8 -9.68 -14.34 12.82
C GLY A 8 -9.06 -12.96 12.94
N SER A 9 -9.00 -12.24 11.83
CA SER A 9 -8.58 -10.84 11.83
C SER A 9 -9.54 -10.02 12.69
N CYS A 10 -9.05 -9.52 13.83
CA CYS A 10 -9.79 -8.55 14.64
C CYS A 10 -9.67 -7.17 14.00
N GLY A 11 -10.81 -6.57 13.63
CA GLY A 11 -10.87 -5.17 13.20
C GLY A 11 -10.82 -4.22 14.40
N TYR A 12 -9.89 -3.27 14.40
CA TYR A 12 -9.82 -2.18 15.38
C TYR A 12 -9.97 -0.84 14.68
N LYS A 13 -10.60 0.13 15.36
CA LYS A 13 -10.51 1.53 14.92
C LYS A 13 -9.06 1.97 15.10
N PRO A 14 -8.42 2.61 14.10
CA PRO A 14 -7.00 2.98 14.16
C PRO A 14 -6.63 3.83 15.39
N ARG A 15 -7.54 4.72 15.82
CA ARG A 15 -7.34 5.55 17.02
C ARG A 15 -7.33 4.71 18.30
N ASP A 16 -8.21 3.72 18.40
CA ASP A 16 -8.30 2.86 19.58
C ASP A 16 -7.09 1.93 19.67
N PHE A 17 -6.61 1.43 18.54
CA PHE A 17 -5.38 0.64 18.47
C PHE A 17 -4.14 1.47 18.84
N ALA A 18 -4.03 2.71 18.33
CA ALA A 18 -2.94 3.62 18.66
C ALA A 18 -2.84 3.86 20.18
N THR A 19 -3.98 4.04 20.87
CA THR A 19 -4.01 4.14 22.33
C THR A 19 -3.57 2.84 23.01
N GLN A 20 -3.98 1.67 22.51
CA GLN A 20 -3.59 0.37 23.08
C GLN A 20 -2.07 0.13 23.03
N ILE A 21 -1.40 0.57 21.95
CA ILE A 21 0.05 0.44 21.80
C ILE A 21 0.84 1.62 22.40
N ASN A 22 0.20 2.50 23.18
CA ASN A 22 0.79 3.71 23.77
C ASN A 22 1.44 4.65 22.74
N LEU A 23 0.86 4.72 21.54
CA LEU A 23 1.32 5.63 20.50
C LEU A 23 0.72 7.02 20.70
N ASN A 24 1.58 8.01 20.92
CA ASN A 24 1.19 9.41 20.98
C ASN A 24 1.40 10.08 19.61
N THR A 25 0.31 10.45 18.94
CA THR A 25 0.33 11.08 17.61
C THR A 25 1.07 12.42 17.59
N SER A 26 0.98 13.22 18.65
CA SER A 26 1.72 14.48 18.74
C SER A 26 3.23 14.25 18.84
N ASN A 27 3.65 13.28 19.66
CA ASN A 27 5.06 12.90 19.78
C ASN A 27 5.60 12.34 18.46
N MET A 28 4.81 11.50 17.78
CA MET A 28 5.15 10.95 16.46
C MET A 28 5.41 12.06 15.43
N TRP A 29 4.50 13.02 15.31
CA TRP A 29 4.67 14.11 14.35
C TRP A 29 5.90 14.97 14.67
N GLY A 30 6.20 15.20 15.95
CA GLY A 30 7.43 15.89 16.37
C GLY A 30 8.71 15.17 15.92
N ILE A 31 8.75 13.84 16.01
CA ILE A 31 9.88 13.03 15.56
C ILE A 31 10.02 13.09 14.04
N VAL A 32 8.92 12.93 13.30
CA VAL A 32 8.91 13.00 11.83
C VAL A 32 9.41 14.37 11.36
N LYS A 33 8.87 15.46 11.93
CA LYS A 33 9.32 16.81 11.60
C LYS A 33 10.81 17.00 11.88
N SER A 34 11.32 16.47 12.99
CA SER A 34 12.75 16.56 13.31
C SER A 34 13.64 15.85 12.29
N ILE A 35 13.20 14.69 11.77
CA ILE A 35 13.92 13.95 10.71
C ILE A 35 13.90 14.75 9.40
N VAL A 36 12.74 15.28 9.01
CA VAL A 36 12.61 16.10 7.79
C VAL A 36 13.46 17.36 7.89
N ASP A 37 13.43 18.05 9.03
CA ASP A 37 14.24 19.25 9.28
C ASP A 37 15.75 18.94 9.27
N LEU A 38 16.15 17.70 9.58
CA LEU A 38 17.53 17.24 9.43
C LEU A 38 17.88 16.98 7.97
N CYS A 39 17.02 16.27 7.22
CA CYS A 39 17.21 16.01 5.80
C CYS A 39 17.29 17.29 4.96
N MET A 40 16.50 18.31 5.29
CA MET A 40 16.53 19.63 4.61
C MET A 40 17.85 20.39 4.79
N LYS A 41 18.66 20.02 5.78
CA LYS A 41 19.99 20.62 6.03
C LYS A 41 21.13 19.83 5.38
N LEU A 42 20.86 18.60 4.95
CA LEU A 42 21.83 17.77 4.24
C LEU A 42 21.88 18.18 2.76
N LYS A 43 22.94 17.77 2.07
CA LYS A 43 23.07 18.01 0.62
C LYS A 43 22.14 17.06 -0.13
N GLU A 44 21.86 17.38 -1.39
CA GLU A 44 21.13 16.46 -2.26
C GLU A 44 21.96 15.19 -2.49
N GLY A 45 21.38 14.03 -2.23
CA GLY A 45 22.06 12.75 -2.27
C GLY A 45 21.18 11.61 -1.77
N LYS A 46 21.70 10.38 -1.84
CA LYS A 46 21.03 9.20 -1.27
C LYS A 46 21.53 9.00 0.17
N TYR A 47 20.61 8.71 1.09
CA TYR A 47 20.90 8.54 2.52
C TYR A 47 20.22 7.30 3.08
N VAL A 48 20.84 6.66 4.09
CA VAL A 48 20.27 5.52 4.82
C VAL A 48 20.11 5.90 6.29
N LEU A 49 18.90 5.70 6.83
CA LEU A 49 18.63 5.81 8.26
C LEU A 49 18.72 4.41 8.90
N VAL A 50 19.68 4.20 9.80
CA VAL A 50 19.90 2.92 10.48
C VAL A 50 19.68 3.06 11.99
N LYS A 51 18.95 2.12 12.58
CA LYS A 51 18.85 1.96 14.03
C LYS A 51 20.00 1.09 14.54
N ASP A 52 20.73 1.59 15.53
CA ASP A 52 21.83 0.84 16.16
C ASP A 52 21.25 -0.38 16.91
N PRO A 53 21.74 -1.61 16.66
CA PRO A 53 21.18 -2.80 17.29
C PRO A 53 21.43 -2.81 18.81
N SER A 54 22.58 -2.29 19.25
CA SER A 54 23.06 -2.33 20.64
C SER A 54 22.61 -1.11 21.46
N LYS A 55 22.36 0.03 20.80
CA LYS A 55 21.99 1.30 21.42
C LYS A 55 20.64 1.77 20.91
N PRO A 56 19.80 2.41 21.74
CA PRO A 56 18.55 3.03 21.27
C PRO A 56 18.84 4.35 20.53
N GLN A 57 19.57 4.28 19.43
CA GLN A 57 19.98 5.44 18.64
C GLN A 57 19.77 5.17 17.15
N VAL A 58 19.33 6.19 16.41
CA VAL A 58 19.26 6.17 14.95
C VAL A 58 20.33 7.10 14.37
N ARG A 59 20.89 6.72 13.21
CA ARG A 59 21.95 7.48 12.52
C ARG A 59 21.65 7.53 11.02
N ILE A 60 21.96 8.67 10.40
CA ILE A 60 21.86 8.87 8.95
C ILE A 60 23.26 8.73 8.36
N TYR A 61 23.40 7.91 7.32
CA TYR A 61 24.61 7.72 6.54
C TYR A 61 24.39 8.20 5.12
N ASP A 62 25.36 8.93 4.57
CA ASP A 62 25.44 9.23 3.15
C ASP A 62 25.89 7.97 2.40
N VAL A 63 25.23 7.66 1.29
CA VAL A 63 25.60 6.53 0.45
C VAL A 63 25.80 6.97 -1.01
N PRO A 64 26.68 6.30 -1.77
CA PRO A 64 26.85 6.57 -3.19
C PRO A 64 25.53 6.51 -3.95
N GLN A 65 25.45 7.23 -5.08
CA GLN A 65 24.26 7.22 -5.93
C GLN A 65 23.92 5.81 -6.44
N ASP A 66 24.92 4.95 -6.61
CA ASP A 66 24.77 3.56 -7.07
C ASP A 66 24.34 2.57 -5.97
N ALA A 67 24.24 3.00 -4.70
CA ALA A 67 24.10 2.09 -3.55
C ALA A 67 22.83 1.23 -3.51
N PHE A 68 21.84 1.56 -4.33
CA PHE A 68 20.57 0.82 -4.41
C PHE A 68 20.27 0.33 -5.83
N ASP A 69 21.13 0.68 -6.79
CA ASP A 69 20.97 0.25 -8.17
C ASP A 69 21.50 -1.18 -8.21
N ASN A 70 20.56 -2.10 -8.03
CA ASN A 70 20.82 -3.50 -7.86
C ASN A 70 20.78 -4.15 -9.25
N ASP A 71 21.90 -4.76 -9.68
CA ASP A 71 22.03 -5.70 -10.81
C ASP A 71 21.23 -7.00 -10.56
N TYR A 72 19.97 -6.88 -10.13
CA TYR A 72 19.08 -8.01 -10.04
C TYR A 72 18.61 -8.31 -11.45
N VAL A 73 19.28 -9.27 -12.08
CA VAL A 73 18.70 -10.07 -13.14
C VAL A 73 17.43 -10.65 -12.55
N GLU A 74 16.28 -10.13 -12.95
CA GLU A 74 14.98 -10.66 -12.60
C GLU A 74 14.93 -12.09 -13.15
N GLU A 75 15.26 -13.07 -12.31
CA GLU A 75 15.10 -14.48 -12.63
C GLU A 75 13.61 -14.68 -12.93
N PRO A 76 13.23 -15.05 -14.16
CA PRO A 76 11.83 -15.23 -14.51
C PRO A 76 11.21 -16.26 -13.57
N LEU A 77 10.27 -15.83 -12.74
CA LEU A 77 9.44 -16.76 -11.98
C LEU A 77 8.73 -17.66 -12.98
N ALA A 78 8.93 -18.98 -12.87
CA ALA A 78 8.25 -19.96 -13.70
C ALA A 78 6.73 -19.79 -13.54
N GLU A 79 6.02 -19.63 -14.66
CA GLU A 79 4.57 -19.38 -14.75
C GLU A 79 3.68 -20.54 -14.26
N GLU A 80 4.20 -21.53 -13.51
CA GLU A 80 3.51 -22.80 -13.27
C GLU A 80 2.53 -22.84 -12.08
N ASP A 81 2.36 -21.77 -11.30
CA ASP A 81 1.40 -21.72 -10.18
C ASP A 81 0.24 -20.71 -10.40
N GLN A 82 -0.30 -20.64 -11.62
CA GLN A 82 -1.63 -20.05 -11.82
C GLN A 82 -2.70 -21.13 -11.68
N VAL A 83 -3.22 -21.31 -10.46
CA VAL A 83 -4.42 -22.13 -10.22
C VAL A 83 -5.60 -21.46 -10.91
N GLN A 84 -6.15 -22.14 -11.92
CA GLN A 84 -7.36 -21.74 -12.64
C GLN A 84 -8.52 -21.55 -11.64
N PRO A 85 -9.32 -20.46 -11.73
CA PRO A 85 -10.59 -20.41 -11.00
C PRO A 85 -11.48 -21.57 -11.49
N PRO A 86 -12.19 -22.28 -10.59
CA PRO A 86 -13.05 -23.39 -10.98
C PRO A 86 -14.11 -22.92 -12.00
N ALA A 87 -14.28 -23.69 -13.07
CA ALA A 87 -15.29 -23.44 -14.09
C ALA A 87 -16.69 -23.40 -13.46
N GLU A 88 -17.43 -22.32 -13.71
CA GLU A 88 -18.87 -22.27 -13.50
C GLU A 88 -19.54 -23.14 -14.59
N ASP A 89 -20.13 -24.26 -14.18
CA ASP A 89 -20.96 -25.09 -15.05
C ASP A 89 -22.17 -24.29 -15.54
N ALA A 90 -22.21 -24.04 -16.85
CA ALA A 90 -23.36 -23.51 -17.55
C ALA A 90 -24.39 -24.62 -17.79
N ASP A 91 -25.60 -24.47 -17.26
CA ASP A 91 -26.80 -25.12 -17.80
C ASP A 91 -27.70 -24.06 -18.47
N GLY A 92 -27.51 -23.95 -19.79
CA GLY A 92 -28.59 -23.98 -20.79
C GLY A 92 -29.71 -22.93 -20.75
N GLY A 93 -29.66 -22.01 -21.71
CA GLY A 93 -30.90 -21.48 -22.32
C GLY A 93 -30.80 -20.11 -22.98
N GLU A 94 -30.29 -20.04 -24.21
CA GLU A 94 -30.62 -18.94 -25.13
C GLU A 94 -32.03 -19.18 -25.74
N PRO A 95 -32.78 -18.13 -26.09
CA PRO A 95 -32.62 -17.60 -27.45
C PRO A 95 -32.64 -16.06 -27.54
N ASN A 96 -31.59 -15.54 -28.17
CA ASN A 96 -31.58 -14.52 -29.24
C ASN A 96 -32.83 -13.65 -29.47
N ALA A 97 -32.67 -12.33 -29.39
CA ALA A 97 -33.21 -11.37 -30.37
C ALA A 97 -32.54 -9.98 -30.23
N SER A 98 -31.54 -9.76 -31.08
CA SER A 98 -31.27 -8.54 -31.88
C SER A 98 -31.93 -7.19 -31.48
N MET A 99 -31.14 -6.12 -31.31
CA MET A 99 -31.05 -4.98 -32.25
C MET A 99 -30.36 -3.71 -31.66
N ASN A 100 -29.30 -3.29 -32.36
CA ASN A 100 -28.83 -1.93 -32.73
C ASN A 100 -28.60 -0.80 -31.71
N ASP A 101 -27.34 -0.33 -31.77
CA ASP A 101 -26.76 1.02 -31.81
C ASP A 101 -27.63 2.27 -31.52
N GLY A 102 -27.01 3.19 -30.75
CA GLY A 102 -27.31 4.63 -30.80
C GLY A 102 -26.78 5.40 -29.59
N GLU A 103 -25.75 6.22 -29.80
CA GLU A 103 -25.45 7.44 -29.02
C GLU A 103 -26.77 8.22 -28.73
N ASP A 104 -26.93 8.90 -27.59
CA ASP A 104 -26.60 10.32 -27.50
C ASP A 104 -26.53 10.82 -26.04
N LYS A 105 -25.57 11.73 -25.84
CA LYS A 105 -25.33 12.57 -24.66
C LYS A 105 -26.21 13.82 -24.75
N GLU A 106 -26.96 14.14 -23.70
CA GLU A 106 -27.42 15.53 -23.51
C GLU A 106 -27.40 15.94 -22.03
N THR A 107 -26.41 16.77 -21.70
CA THR A 107 -26.40 17.66 -20.54
C THR A 107 -27.35 18.82 -20.83
N LYS A 108 -28.23 19.16 -19.89
CA LYS A 108 -28.89 20.47 -19.91
C LYS A 108 -28.73 21.17 -18.57
N ASP A 109 -27.75 22.06 -18.52
CA ASP A 109 -27.80 23.29 -17.75
C ASP A 109 -28.96 24.15 -18.26
N GLU A 110 -29.78 24.70 -17.37
CA GLU A 110 -30.49 25.95 -17.64
C GLU A 110 -30.72 26.70 -16.33
N ALA A 111 -30.18 27.92 -16.29
CA ALA A 111 -30.39 28.92 -15.25
C ALA A 111 -31.69 29.69 -15.51
N ALA A 112 -32.39 30.05 -14.45
CA ALA A 112 -33.24 31.24 -14.36
C ALA A 112 -33.51 31.58 -12.87
#